data_AF-A0AAF0U1I2-F1
#
_entry.id   AF-A0AAF0U1I2-F1
#
_cell.length_a   1.000
_cell.length_b   1.000
_cell.length_c   1.000
_cell.angle_alpha   90.00
_cell.angle_beta   90.00
_cell.angle_gamma   90.00
#
_symmetry.space_group_name_H-M   'P 1'
#
loop_
_entity.id
_entity.type
_entity.pdbx_description
1 polymer ?
#
loop_
_entity_poly.entity_id
_entity_poly.type
_entity_poly.pdbx_seq_one_letter_code
_entity_poly.pdbx_strand_id
1 'polypeptide(L)'
;MVVSKTESYASSSDNAPKSANISYYGKLNDIMELKYYEEFKVVVFKCDWVDVTKGRGIMEDDVGFTVVNFSRLADPGNRYCHKPFIFAEQAQQVIFVQGPHDHEWFFPRLIKPRDIFDMGEENSMQLKSSMNSYSTDLAILENSHVPEYENNDWVRSGVNGIIIDMEVHTQASL
;
A
#
# COMPACT_ATOMS: atom_id res chain seq x y z
N MET A 1 1.04 7.22 -3.88
CA MET A 1 2.36 6.55 -3.86
C MET A 1 2.13 5.06 -3.92
N VAL A 2 2.91 4.32 -4.71
CA VAL A 2 2.64 2.91 -5.02
C VAL A 2 3.90 2.05 -4.96
N VAL A 3 3.71 0.77 -4.66
CA VAL A 3 4.70 -0.30 -4.84
C VAL A 3 4.12 -1.36 -5.76
N SER A 4 4.96 -1.95 -6.62
CA SER A 4 4.58 -3.10 -7.43
C SER A 4 5.65 -4.18 -7.32
N LYS A 5 5.24 -5.44 -7.14
CA LYS A 5 6.14 -6.59 -7.09
C LYS A 5 6.01 -7.37 -8.39
N THR A 6 7.13 -7.73 -8.99
CA THR A 6 7.13 -8.54 -10.22
C THR A 6 8.19 -9.62 -10.13
N GLU A 7 7.92 -10.75 -10.77
CA GLU A 7 8.89 -11.82 -10.94
C GLU A 7 9.86 -11.43 -12.06
N SER A 8 11.15 -11.61 -11.81
CA SER A 8 12.20 -11.40 -12.81
C SER A 8 12.72 -12.73 -13.35
N TYR A 9 12.93 -12.79 -14.66
CA TYR A 9 13.63 -13.89 -15.34
C TYR A 9 15.02 -13.41 -15.77
N ALA A 10 16.04 -14.25 -15.61
CA ALA A 10 17.41 -13.89 -16.02
C ALA A 10 17.58 -13.85 -17.54
N SER A 11 16.81 -14.66 -18.28
CA SER A 11 16.67 -14.59 -19.74
C SER A 11 15.41 -15.32 -20.20
N SER A 12 15.01 -15.13 -21.45
CA SER A 12 13.90 -15.86 -22.08
C SER A 12 14.20 -17.35 -22.33
N SER A 13 15.44 -17.79 -22.12
CA SER A 13 15.90 -19.17 -22.32
C SER A 13 16.31 -19.86 -21.02
N ASP A 14 16.09 -19.21 -19.87
CA ASP A 14 16.46 -19.77 -18.58
C ASP A 14 15.40 -20.80 -18.12
N ASN A 15 15.80 -22.08 -18.09
CA ASN A 15 14.97 -23.18 -17.63
C ASN A 15 14.97 -23.34 -16.10
N ALA A 16 15.75 -22.53 -15.37
CA ALA A 16 15.82 -22.52 -13.91
C ALA A 16 15.55 -21.10 -13.39
N PRO A 17 14.28 -20.65 -13.40
CA PRO A 17 13.93 -19.28 -13.04
C PRO A 17 14.37 -19.01 -11.59
N LYS A 18 15.36 -18.13 -11.43
CA LYS A 18 15.59 -17.49 -10.14
C LYS A 18 14.56 -16.38 -9.99
N SER A 19 13.43 -16.70 -9.36
CA SER A 19 12.39 -15.73 -9.02
C SER A 19 12.93 -14.72 -8.00
N ALA A 20 13.61 -13.70 -8.47
CA ALA A 20 13.81 -12.50 -7.67
C ALA A 20 12.51 -11.69 -7.75
N ASN A 21 11.77 -11.63 -6.64
CA ASN A 21 10.67 -10.68 -6.50
C ASN A 21 11.26 -9.26 -6.46
N ILE A 22 11.27 -8.58 -7.61
CA ILE A 22 11.73 -7.20 -7.70
C ILE A 22 10.59 -6.28 -7.29
N SER A 23 10.84 -5.43 -6.30
CA SER A 23 9.90 -4.39 -5.86
C SER A 23 10.23 -3.07 -6.56
N TYR A 24 9.25 -2.52 -7.24
CA TYR A 24 9.29 -1.20 -7.88
C TYR A 24 8.58 -0.19 -6.99
N TYR A 25 9.15 1.00 -6.87
CA TYR A 25 8.66 2.08 -6.02
C TYR A 25 8.33 3.28 -6.89
N GLY A 26 7.08 3.73 -6.81
CA GLY A 26 6.54 4.69 -7.76
C GLY A 26 5.80 5.84 -7.09
N LYS A 27 6.01 7.04 -7.64
CA LYS A 27 5.11 8.16 -7.39
C LYS A 27 3.95 8.08 -8.36
N LEU A 28 2.75 7.90 -7.81
CA LEU A 28 1.52 7.95 -8.60
C LEU A 28 1.32 9.37 -9.13
N ASN A 29 1.30 9.51 -10.45
CA ASN A 29 1.12 10.79 -11.14
C ASN A 29 -0.29 10.96 -11.68
N ASP A 30 -0.85 9.89 -12.24
CA ASP A 30 -2.16 9.94 -12.86
C ASP A 30 -2.87 8.58 -12.77
N ILE A 31 -4.20 8.62 -12.79
CA ILE A 31 -5.07 7.45 -12.80
C ILE A 31 -5.92 7.55 -14.07
N MET A 32 -5.74 6.60 -14.98
CA MET A 32 -6.43 6.58 -16.26
C MET A 32 -7.41 5.42 -16.32
N GLU A 33 -8.65 5.69 -16.73
CA GLU A 33 -9.64 4.66 -17.05
C GLU A 33 -9.69 4.45 -18.57
N LEU A 34 -9.32 3.27 -19.02
CA LEU A 34 -9.42 2.84 -20.41
C LEU A 34 -10.78 2.17 -20.61
N LYS A 35 -11.60 2.73 -21.50
CA LYS A 35 -12.90 2.16 -21.88
C LYS A 35 -12.74 1.35 -23.17
N TYR A 36 -12.95 0.06 -23.07
CA TYR A 36 -12.88 -0.91 -24.16
C TYR A 36 -14.29 -1.46 -24.40
N TYR A 37 -14.86 -1.23 -25.58
CA TYR A 37 -16.27 -1.57 -25.85
C TYR A 37 -17.22 -1.02 -24.76
N GLU A 38 -18.52 -1.24 -24.85
CA GLU A 38 -19.48 -0.47 -24.04
C GLU A 38 -19.31 -0.65 -22.52
N GLU A 39 -18.90 -1.84 -22.06
CA GLU A 39 -18.90 -2.18 -20.63
C GLU A 39 -17.51 -2.51 -20.04
N PHE A 40 -16.49 -2.82 -20.84
CA PHE A 40 -15.19 -3.24 -20.30
C PHE A 40 -14.33 -2.02 -19.98
N LYS A 41 -13.99 -1.86 -18.70
CA LYS A 41 -13.17 -0.73 -18.21
C LYS A 41 -11.96 -1.27 -17.48
N VAL A 42 -10.80 -0.69 -17.76
CA VAL A 42 -9.54 -1.04 -17.11
C VAL A 42 -8.89 0.22 -16.55
N VAL A 43 -8.53 0.19 -15.27
CA VAL A 43 -7.83 1.29 -14.61
C VAL A 43 -6.33 1.03 -14.61
N VAL A 44 -5.56 2.00 -15.11
CA VAL A 44 -4.10 1.97 -15.10
C VAL A 44 -3.55 3.19 -14.36
N PHE A 45 -2.45 2.99 -13.66
CA PHE A 45 -1.75 4.03 -12.92
C PHE A 45 -0.50 4.45 -13.66
N LYS A 46 -0.39 5.74 -13.97
CA LYS A 46 0.84 6.35 -14.47
C LYS A 46 1.72 6.71 -13.28
N CYS A 47 2.92 6.16 -13.24
CA CYS A 47 3.85 6.38 -12.13
C CYS A 47 5.24 6.81 -12.62
N ASP A 48 5.88 7.68 -11.85
CA ASP A 48 7.32 7.88 -11.93
C ASP A 48 8.02 6.84 -11.08
N TRP A 49 8.77 5.96 -11.73
CA TRP A 49 9.45 4.85 -11.09
C TRP A 49 10.86 5.24 -10.64
N VAL A 50 11.20 4.89 -9.40
CA VAL A 50 12.56 4.95 -8.88
C VAL A 50 13.44 3.97 -9.63
N ASP A 51 14.70 4.33 -9.85
CA ASP A 51 15.71 3.44 -10.40
C ASP A 51 16.08 2.33 -9.40
N VAL A 52 15.50 1.15 -9.59
CA VAL A 52 15.70 -0.04 -8.75
C VAL A 52 17.08 -0.71 -8.93
N THR A 53 18.00 -0.09 -9.66
CA THR A 53 19.39 -0.57 -9.70
C THR A 53 20.05 -0.30 -8.35
N LYS A 54 20.59 -1.35 -7.73
CA LYS A 54 21.28 -1.27 -6.42
C LYS A 54 22.32 -0.15 -6.42
N GLY A 55 22.23 0.77 -5.44
CA GLY A 55 23.14 1.91 -5.29
C GLY A 55 22.78 3.13 -6.15
N ARG A 56 21.65 3.13 -6.87
CA ARG A 56 21.11 4.31 -7.57
C ARG A 56 19.91 4.87 -6.83
N GLY A 57 18.70 4.45 -7.18
CA GLY A 57 17.47 4.91 -6.55
C GLY A 57 17.06 4.08 -5.34
N ILE A 58 17.70 2.94 -5.10
CA ILE A 58 17.44 2.07 -3.95
C ILE A 58 18.73 1.71 -3.21
N MET A 59 18.62 1.63 -1.88
CA MET A 59 19.68 1.19 -0.99
C MET A 59 19.05 0.44 0.21
N GLU A 60 19.86 -0.30 0.93
CA GLU A 60 19.49 -0.89 2.22
C GLU A 60 20.20 -0.10 3.32
N ASP A 61 19.49 0.25 4.39
CA ASP A 61 20.11 0.86 5.56
C ASP A 61 20.94 -0.16 6.37
N ASP A 62 21.60 0.31 7.42
CA ASP A 62 22.46 -0.52 8.28
C ASP A 62 21.71 -1.67 8.98
N VAL A 63 20.38 -1.60 9.03
CA VAL A 63 19.48 -2.58 9.66
C VAL A 63 18.79 -3.46 8.60
N GLY A 64 19.03 -3.22 7.31
CA GLY A 64 18.49 -3.99 6.18
C GLY A 64 17.15 -3.49 5.65
N PHE A 65 16.65 -2.32 6.05
CA PHE A 65 15.45 -1.74 5.47
C PHE A 65 15.74 -1.11 4.11
N THR A 66 14.86 -1.35 3.15
CA THR A 66 14.92 -0.65 1.86
C THR A 66 14.58 0.82 2.02
N VAL A 67 15.45 1.69 1.53
CA VAL A 67 15.23 3.12 1.37
C VAL A 67 15.26 3.49 -0.11
N VAL A 68 14.42 4.45 -0.47
CA VAL A 68 14.23 4.86 -1.88
C VAL A 68 14.47 6.35 -2.07
N ASN A 69 14.98 6.73 -3.24
CA ASN A 69 15.26 8.12 -3.61
C ASN A 69 14.52 8.51 -4.90
N PHE A 70 13.54 9.41 -4.77
CA PHE A 70 12.71 9.87 -5.89
C PHE A 70 13.40 10.89 -6.82
N SER A 71 14.55 11.45 -6.43
CA SER A 71 15.40 12.24 -7.34
C SER A 71 16.13 11.35 -8.35
N ARG A 72 16.16 10.04 -8.12
CA ARG A 72 16.82 9.03 -8.97
C ARG A 72 15.77 8.18 -9.69
N LEU A 73 15.08 8.79 -10.65
CA LEU A 73 14.08 8.10 -11.45
C LEU A 73 14.73 7.22 -12.54
N ALA A 74 14.09 6.08 -12.83
CA ALA A 74 14.53 5.14 -13.86
C ALA A 74 14.53 5.74 -15.28
N ASP A 75 13.72 6.79 -15.50
CA ASP A 75 13.65 7.49 -16.78
C ASP A 75 13.48 9.01 -16.57
N PRO A 76 14.57 9.79 -16.66
CA PRO A 76 14.53 11.25 -16.49
C PRO A 76 13.97 12.01 -17.71
N GLY A 77 13.32 11.34 -18.66
CA GLY A 77 12.47 11.99 -19.66
C GLY A 77 12.93 11.97 -21.11
N ASN A 78 13.68 10.95 -21.58
CA ASN A 78 14.06 10.90 -23.01
C ASN A 78 14.31 9.48 -23.58
N ARG A 79 13.54 8.46 -23.20
CA ARG A 79 13.61 7.16 -23.91
C ARG A 79 12.23 6.62 -24.21
N TYR A 80 12.07 6.10 -25.43
CA TYR A 80 10.92 5.34 -25.92
C TYR A 80 10.63 4.04 -25.12
N CYS A 81 11.34 3.81 -24.01
CA CYS A 81 11.21 2.67 -23.12
C CYS A 81 10.45 3.00 -21.83
N HIS A 82 9.86 4.20 -21.72
CA HIS A 82 9.03 4.60 -20.59
C HIS A 82 7.85 3.61 -20.45
N LYS A 83 7.91 2.74 -19.45
CA LYS A 83 6.76 1.92 -19.02
C LYS A 83 6.21 2.52 -17.71
N PRO A 84 5.55 3.69 -17.75
CA PRO A 84 5.06 4.32 -16.53
C PRO A 84 3.77 3.65 -16.02
N PHE A 85 3.12 2.85 -16.86
CA PHE A 85 1.80 2.31 -16.59
C PHE A 85 1.88 0.94 -15.93
N ILE A 86 1.12 0.79 -14.85
CA ILE A 86 0.80 -0.51 -14.24
C ILE A 86 -0.72 -0.63 -14.12
N PHE A 87 -1.24 -1.86 -14.06
CA PHE A 87 -2.64 -2.05 -13.71
C PHE A 87 -2.86 -1.68 -12.24
N ALA A 88 -4.04 -1.14 -11.92
CA ALA A 88 -4.40 -0.84 -10.53
C ALA A 88 -4.30 -2.08 -9.63
N GLU A 89 -4.62 -3.26 -10.16
CA GLU A 89 -4.53 -4.56 -9.47
C GLU A 89 -3.09 -4.96 -9.11
N GLN A 90 -2.09 -4.44 -9.82
CA GLN A 90 -0.68 -4.70 -9.58
C GLN A 90 -0.04 -3.69 -8.62
N ALA A 91 -0.81 -2.72 -8.14
CA ALA A 91 -0.35 -1.63 -7.29
C ALA A 91 -0.75 -1.86 -5.83
N GLN A 92 0.23 -1.74 -4.93
CA GLN A 92 0.02 -1.66 -3.50
C GLN A 92 0.18 -0.22 -3.04
N GLN A 93 -0.79 0.28 -2.27
CA GLN A 93 -0.71 1.63 -1.72
C GLN A 93 0.28 1.69 -0.56
N VAL A 94 1.19 2.66 -0.62
CA VAL A 94 2.18 2.91 0.43
C VAL A 94 2.26 4.38 0.79
N ILE A 95 2.74 4.68 1.99
CA ILE A 95 3.31 5.98 2.33
C ILE A 95 4.84 5.91 2.28
N PHE A 96 5.48 7.02 1.94
CA PHE A 96 6.93 7.17 1.96
C PHE A 96 7.28 8.15 3.08
N VAL A 97 7.94 7.66 4.12
CA VAL A 97 8.32 8.46 5.29
C VAL A 97 9.74 8.96 5.08
N GLN A 98 9.93 10.27 5.16
CA GLN A 98 11.24 10.88 4.98
C GLN A 98 12.20 10.47 6.10
N GLY A 99 13.45 10.19 5.75
CA GLY A 99 14.49 9.88 6.73
C GLY A 99 14.85 11.08 7.62
N PRO A 100 15.34 10.84 8.85
CA PRO A 100 15.70 11.92 9.78
C PRO A 100 16.99 12.67 9.41
N HIS A 101 17.88 12.05 8.64
CA HIS A 101 19.21 12.59 8.33
C HIS A 101 19.40 12.99 6.86
N ASP A 102 18.70 12.32 5.95
CA ASP A 102 18.77 12.61 4.52
C ASP A 102 17.36 12.80 3.97
N HIS A 103 17.08 14.03 3.55
CA HIS A 103 15.78 14.46 3.08
C HIS A 103 15.41 13.88 1.70
N GLU A 104 16.37 13.32 0.97
CA GLU A 104 16.12 12.73 -0.35
C GLU A 104 15.75 11.25 -0.28
N TRP A 105 15.89 10.60 0.88
CA TRP A 105 15.60 9.19 1.07
C TRP A 105 14.34 8.97 1.89
N PHE A 106 13.57 7.96 1.47
CA PHE A 106 12.28 7.64 2.03
C PHE A 106 12.13 6.17 2.34
N PHE A 107 11.47 5.88 3.46
CA PHE A 107 11.11 4.55 3.90
C PHE A 107 9.68 4.21 3.41
N PRO A 108 9.50 3.21 2.54
CA PRO A 108 8.18 2.72 2.18
C PRO A 108 7.51 2.07 3.39
N ARG A 109 6.26 2.45 3.65
CA ARG A 109 5.39 1.80 4.65
C ARG A 109 4.06 1.45 4.00
N LEU A 110 3.68 0.18 4.10
CA LEU A 110 2.36 -0.29 3.68
C LEU A 110 1.28 0.39 4.52
N ILE A 111 0.19 0.81 3.86
CA ILE A 111 -0.97 1.37 4.55
C ILE A 111 -1.95 0.23 4.81
N LYS A 112 -2.37 0.06 6.07
CA LYS A 112 -3.55 -0.76 6.37
C LYS A 112 -4.81 0.03 5.98
N PRO A 113 -5.71 -0.51 5.15
CA PRO A 113 -6.99 0.12 4.87
C PRO A 113 -7.71 0.44 6.19
N ARG A 114 -8.22 1.66 6.32
CA ARG A 114 -8.90 2.11 7.56
C ARG A 114 -10.25 1.45 7.80
N ASP A 115 -10.77 0.72 6.82
CA ASP A 115 -12.13 0.16 6.82
C ASP A 115 -12.26 -1.22 7.45
N ILE A 116 -11.20 -1.71 8.11
CA ILE A 116 -11.25 -2.91 8.94
C ILE A 116 -11.31 -2.42 10.39
N PHE A 117 -12.48 -1.99 10.84
CA PHE A 117 -12.74 -1.90 12.27
C PHE A 117 -12.68 -3.33 12.81
N ASP A 118 -11.65 -3.63 13.60
CA ASP A 118 -11.63 -4.84 14.40
C ASP A 118 -12.65 -4.68 15.53
N MET A 119 -13.90 -5.01 15.22
CA MET A 119 -15.01 -5.05 16.16
C MET A 119 -15.00 -6.33 16.99
N GLY A 120 -13.87 -7.05 17.06
CA GLY A 120 -13.69 -8.25 17.86
C GLY A 120 -14.71 -9.33 17.52
N GLU A 121 -14.57 -9.98 16.37
CA GLU A 121 -15.29 -11.23 16.10
C GLU A 121 -14.33 -12.35 15.68
N GLU A 122 -14.26 -13.39 16.52
CA GLU A 122 -13.60 -14.68 16.29
C GLU A 122 -14.26 -15.43 15.12
N ASN A 123 -13.99 -15.04 13.87
CA ASN A 123 -13.88 -15.98 12.72
C ASN A 123 -13.53 -15.29 11.39
N SER A 124 -12.39 -14.63 11.30
CA SER A 124 -11.87 -14.11 10.03
C SER A 124 -11.07 -15.16 9.24
N MET A 125 -11.67 -16.32 8.94
CA MET A 125 -11.00 -17.34 8.09
C MET A 125 -10.98 -16.98 6.59
N GLN A 126 -11.69 -15.94 6.14
CA GLN A 126 -11.63 -15.50 4.73
C GLN A 126 -10.56 -14.43 4.44
N LEU A 127 -10.08 -13.70 5.45
CA LEU A 127 -9.09 -12.62 5.25
C LEU A 127 -7.64 -13.13 5.28
N LYS A 128 -7.40 -14.30 5.90
CA LYS A 128 -6.06 -14.92 5.98
C LYS A 128 -5.54 -15.42 4.63
N SER A 129 -6.42 -15.78 3.69
CA SER A 129 -6.00 -16.31 2.38
C SER A 129 -5.26 -15.28 1.53
N SER A 130 -5.69 -14.01 1.55
CA SER A 130 -4.95 -12.91 0.91
C SER A 130 -3.74 -12.44 1.72
N MET A 131 -3.62 -12.87 2.98
CA MET A 131 -2.56 -12.43 3.90
C MET A 131 -1.35 -13.36 3.94
N ASN A 132 -1.38 -14.51 3.24
CA ASN A 132 -0.29 -15.48 3.25
C ASN A 132 0.97 -15.03 2.49
N SER A 133 0.91 -13.93 1.72
CA SER A 133 2.08 -13.31 1.08
C SER A 133 2.81 -12.30 1.98
N TYR A 134 2.27 -11.96 3.16
CA TYR A 134 2.77 -10.87 4.01
C TYR A 134 3.40 -11.33 5.33
N SER A 135 3.68 -12.64 5.48
CA SER A 135 4.22 -13.21 6.72
C SER A 135 5.54 -12.57 7.19
N THR A 136 6.33 -11.99 6.28
CA THR A 136 7.59 -11.32 6.65
C THR A 136 7.40 -9.89 7.15
N ASP A 137 6.35 -9.19 6.71
CA ASP A 137 6.10 -7.78 7.05
C ASP A 137 5.31 -7.61 8.36
N LEU A 138 4.56 -8.63 8.79
CA LEU A 138 3.80 -8.60 10.05
C LEU A 138 4.68 -8.67 11.30
N ALA A 139 5.83 -9.34 11.22
CA ALA A 139 6.79 -9.43 12.33
C ALA A 139 7.37 -8.05 12.74
N ILE A 140 7.32 -7.06 11.85
CA ILE A 140 7.85 -5.72 12.10
C ILE A 140 6.84 -4.86 12.88
N LEU A 141 5.53 -5.14 12.77
CA LEU A 141 4.50 -4.37 13.47
C LEU A 141 4.36 -4.78 14.95
N GLU A 142 4.70 -6.03 15.27
CA GLU A 142 4.57 -6.60 16.62
C GLU A 142 5.56 -5.98 17.62
N ASN A 143 6.66 -5.39 17.14
CA ASN A 143 7.68 -4.75 17.98
C ASN A 143 7.36 -3.29 18.38
N SER A 144 6.22 -2.75 17.94
CA SER A 144 5.76 -1.43 18.42
C SER A 144 5.03 -1.58 19.74
N HIS A 145 5.78 -1.62 20.84
CA HIS A 145 5.21 -1.59 22.19
C HIS A 145 4.51 -0.24 22.42
N VAL A 146 3.19 -0.22 22.28
CA VAL A 146 2.33 0.89 22.73
C VAL A 146 2.01 0.63 24.20
N PRO A 147 2.32 1.55 25.14
CA PRO A 147 1.88 1.39 26.51
C PRO A 147 0.35 1.46 26.54
N GLU A 148 -0.27 0.40 27.07
CA GLU A 148 -1.71 0.36 27.35
C GLU A 148 -2.01 1.37 28.47
N TYR A 149 -2.64 2.49 28.12
CA TYR A 149 -3.34 3.31 29.10
C TYR A 149 -4.78 2.81 29.15
N GLU A 150 -5.10 1.99 30.15
CA GLU A 150 -6.47 1.68 30.51
C GLU A 150 -7.19 2.98 30.92
N ASN A 151 -7.89 3.63 29.97
CA ASN A 151 -8.98 4.53 30.30
C ASN A 151 -9.96 4.63 29.12
N ASN A 152 -10.90 3.70 29.06
CA ASN A 152 -11.91 3.60 27.99
C ASN A 152 -13.13 4.50 28.25
N ASP A 153 -12.92 5.73 28.73
CA ASP A 153 -13.97 6.74 28.81
C ASP A 153 -14.00 7.57 27.50
N TRP A 154 -14.75 7.09 26.53
CA TRP A 154 -14.97 7.76 25.24
C TRP A 154 -15.98 8.92 25.30
N VAL A 155 -16.44 9.26 26.52
CA VAL A 155 -17.39 10.34 26.76
C VAL A 155 -16.63 11.62 27.08
N ARG A 156 -16.89 12.69 26.33
CA ARG A 156 -16.41 14.03 26.70
C ARG A 156 -17.04 14.42 28.03
N SER A 157 -16.24 14.48 29.11
CA SER A 157 -16.73 14.98 30.39
C SER A 157 -17.17 16.44 30.26
N GLY A 158 -18.38 16.75 30.72
CA GLY A 158 -18.92 18.12 30.74
C GLY A 158 -19.99 18.45 29.71
N VAL A 159 -20.43 17.50 28.88
CA VAL A 159 -21.60 17.67 28.00
C VAL A 159 -22.65 16.63 28.36
N ASN A 160 -23.82 17.08 28.81
CA ASN A 160 -24.97 16.18 28.99
C ASN A 160 -25.39 15.64 27.61
N GLY A 161 -25.42 14.32 27.46
CA GLY A 161 -25.88 13.68 26.23
C GLY A 161 -27.32 14.06 25.89
N ILE A 162 -27.59 14.28 24.61
CA ILE A 162 -28.95 14.50 24.10
C ILE A 162 -29.52 13.13 23.75
N ILE A 163 -30.63 12.76 24.39
CA ILE A 163 -31.41 11.58 24.00
C ILE A 163 -32.27 11.98 22.80
N ILE A 164 -32.08 11.29 21.67
CA ILE A 164 -32.95 11.41 20.50
C ILE A 164 -33.83 10.17 20.50
N ASP A 165 -35.09 10.31 20.92
CA ASP A 165 -36.08 9.24 20.76
C ASP A 165 -36.42 9.10 19.27
N MET A 166 -36.19 7.90 18.73
CA MET A 166 -36.50 7.58 17.35
C MET A 166 -37.93 7.02 17.29
N GLU A 167 -38.89 7.87 16.91
CA GLU A 167 -40.29 7.46 16.69
C GLU A 167 -40.36 6.50 15.50
N VAL A 168 -40.61 5.22 15.78
CA VAL A 168 -40.92 4.22 14.75
C VAL A 168 -42.39 4.36 14.39
N HIS A 169 -42.68 5.06 13.30
CA HIS A 169 -44.00 4.98 12.68
C HIS A 169 -44.12 3.72 11.83
N THR A 170 -44.79 2.72 12.38
CA THR A 170 -45.39 1.59 11.64
C THR A 170 -46.74 2.01 11.07
N GLN A 171 -46.96 1.82 9.78
CA GLN A 171 -48.27 1.57 9.12
C GLN A 171 -48.00 0.96 7.73
N ALA A 172 -48.19 -0.33 7.54
CA ALA A 172 -49.43 -1.06 7.19
C ALA A 172 -49.69 -1.11 5.67
N SER A 173 -49.57 -2.32 5.10
CA SER A 173 -49.85 -2.65 3.69
C SER A 173 -51.33 -2.42 3.34
N LEU A 174 -51.56 -2.02 2.08
CA LEU A 174 -52.82 -2.24 1.36
C LEU A 174 -52.71 -3.51 0.50
#